data_AF-A0A354Q697-F1
#
_entry.id   AF-A0A354Q697-F1
#
_cell.length_a   1.000
_cell.length_b   1.000
_cell.length_c   1.000
_cell.angle_alpha   90.00
_cell.angle_beta   90.00
_cell.angle_gamma   90.00
#
_symmetry.space_group_name_H-M   'P 1'
#
loop_
_entity.id
_entity.type
_entity.pdbx_description
1 polymer ?
#
loop_
_entity_poly.entity_id
_entity_poly.type
_entity_poly.pdbx_seq_one_letter_code
_entity_poly.pdbx_strand_id
1 'polypeptide(L)'
;QLHIMQLLDGFVQTRDNFQHLSVIFIDDYLGRVSIESLPQWLEKRESVSKKQLVLGQLGWKAFTAQTPELMFELAQQDTSVLPFLQSGLLRLFEEFPAEGCGLTRTEHCILDKVRGGVSQLVRLFS
;
A
#
# COMPACT_ATOMS: atom_id res chain seq x y z
N GLN A 1 0.55 0.88 -0.60
CA GLN A 1 1.73 1.53 -1.22
C GLN A 1 3.07 0.84 -0.89
N LEU A 2 3.13 -0.49 -0.78
CA LEU A 2 4.35 -1.21 -0.35
C LEU A 2 5.58 -0.93 -1.23
N HIS A 3 5.44 -1.11 -2.55
CA HIS A 3 6.55 -0.88 -3.48
C HIS A 3 7.06 0.56 -3.47
N ILE A 4 6.18 1.55 -3.25
CA ILE A 4 6.60 2.96 -3.13
C ILE A 4 7.49 3.15 -1.91
N MET A 5 7.14 2.58 -0.75
CA MET A 5 7.98 2.66 0.45
C MET A 5 9.35 2.03 0.21
N GLN A 6 9.38 0.84 -0.40
CA GLN A 6 10.62 0.14 -0.74
C GLN A 6 11.52 0.96 -1.68
N LEU A 7 10.95 1.55 -2.73
CA LEU A 7 11.69 2.37 -3.68
C LEU A 7 12.24 3.64 -3.01
N LEU A 8 11.42 4.34 -2.22
CA LEU A 8 11.85 5.53 -1.51
C LEU A 8 12.97 5.23 -0.50
N ASP A 9 12.89 4.11 0.22
CA ASP A 9 13.97 3.66 1.09
C ASP A 9 15.25 3.35 0.32
N GLY A 10 15.14 2.58 -0.77
CA GLY A 10 16.28 2.24 -1.62
C GLY A 10 16.97 3.47 -2.20
N PHE A 11 16.22 4.45 -2.67
CA PHE A 11 16.77 5.71 -3.16
C PHE A 11 17.59 6.42 -2.08
N VAL A 12 17.08 6.57 -0.86
CA VAL A 12 17.86 7.22 0.22
C VAL A 12 19.16 6.47 0.52
N GLN A 13 19.17 5.14 0.41
CA GLN A 13 20.36 4.33 0.67
C GLN A 13 21.46 4.49 -0.39
N THR A 14 21.13 4.75 -1.66
CA THR A 14 22.14 4.92 -2.73
C THR A 14 22.86 6.27 -2.70
N ARG A 15 22.44 7.21 -1.83
CA ARG A 15 22.93 8.60 -1.77
C ARG A 15 22.83 9.35 -3.11
N ASP A 16 21.94 8.93 -3.99
CA ASP A 16 21.72 9.60 -5.26
C ASP A 16 21.07 10.97 -5.07
N ASN A 17 21.28 11.85 -6.04
CA ASN A 17 20.64 13.16 -6.04
C ASN A 17 19.16 13.01 -6.44
N PHE A 18 18.24 13.05 -5.47
CA PHE A 18 16.79 12.91 -5.69
C PHE A 18 16.14 14.11 -6.39
N GLN A 19 16.91 15.10 -6.85
CA GLN A 19 16.41 16.29 -7.56
C GLN A 19 15.60 15.96 -8.81
N HIS A 20 15.81 14.79 -9.42
CA HIS A 20 15.07 14.34 -10.60
C HIS A 20 14.01 13.28 -10.29
N LEU A 21 13.85 12.90 -9.02
CA LEU A 21 12.85 11.91 -8.63
C LEU A 21 11.46 12.57 -8.57
N SER A 22 10.50 11.95 -9.25
CA SER A 22 9.11 12.37 -9.26
C SER A 22 8.18 11.20 -9.00
N VAL A 23 6.99 11.51 -8.49
CA VAL A 23 5.96 10.53 -8.15
C VAL A 23 4.62 11.02 -8.68
N ILE A 24 3.76 10.06 -9.03
CA ILE A 24 2.35 10.28 -9.36
C ILE A 24 1.55 9.31 -8.52
N PHE A 25 0.56 9.82 -7.79
CA PHE A 25 -0.40 8.99 -7.07
C PHE A 25 -1.73 9.01 -7.83
N ILE A 26 -2.20 7.83 -8.23
CA ILE A 26 -3.51 7.68 -8.85
C ILE A 26 -4.33 6.66 -8.08
N ASP A 27 -5.58 7.04 -7.80
CA ASP A 27 -6.60 6.19 -7.19
C ASP A 27 -7.30 5.34 -8.26
N ASP A 28 -6.50 4.62 -9.07
CA ASP A 28 -6.98 3.70 -10.09
C ASP A 28 -5.92 2.64 -10.40
N TYR A 29 -6.33 1.52 -10.97
CA TYR A 29 -5.44 0.41 -11.30
C TYR A 29 -4.76 0.65 -12.65
N LEU A 30 -3.42 0.70 -12.66
CA LEU A 30 -2.62 0.94 -13.88
C LEU A 30 -3.01 0.04 -15.06
N GLY A 31 -3.40 -1.22 -14.82
CA GLY A 31 -3.82 -2.13 -15.90
C GLY A 31 -5.20 -1.84 -16.51
N ARG A 32 -5.96 -0.88 -15.96
CA ARG A 32 -7.24 -0.39 -16.51
C ARG A 32 -7.07 0.96 -17.22
N VAL A 33 -5.88 1.54 -17.16
CA VAL A 33 -5.56 2.86 -17.70
C VAL A 33 -5.30 2.72 -19.19
N SER A 34 -6.02 3.50 -19.99
CA SER A 34 -5.78 3.55 -21.43
C SER A 34 -4.52 4.37 -21.70
N ILE A 35 -3.73 3.99 -22.72
CA ILE A 35 -2.48 4.68 -23.07
C ILE A 35 -2.72 6.16 -23.38
N GLU A 36 -3.90 6.48 -23.91
CA GLU A 36 -4.33 7.83 -24.27
C GLU A 36 -4.48 8.75 -23.05
N SER A 37 -4.70 8.19 -21.85
CA SER A 37 -4.83 8.96 -20.60
C SER A 37 -3.49 9.20 -19.88
N LEU A 38 -2.41 8.51 -20.26
CA LEU A 38 -1.08 8.65 -19.66
C LEU A 38 -0.53 10.09 -19.66
N PRO A 39 -0.65 10.89 -20.75
CA PRO A 39 -0.14 12.26 -20.77
C PRO A 39 -0.74 13.13 -19.65
N GLN A 40 -2.06 13.03 -19.44
CA GLN A 40 -2.78 13.78 -18.41
C GLN A 40 -2.31 13.41 -17.00
N TRP A 41 -1.86 12.17 -16.80
CA TRP A 41 -1.35 11.70 -15.52
C TRP A 41 0.08 12.17 -15.28
N LEU A 42 0.92 12.17 -16.33
CA LEU A 42 2.27 12.71 -16.28
C LEU A 42 2.30 14.19 -15.95
N GLU A 43 1.24 14.94 -16.26
CA GLU A 43 1.08 16.35 -15.84
C GLU A 43 0.86 16.49 -14.32
N LYS A 44 0.31 15.47 -13.66
CA LYS A 44 0.09 15.45 -12.20
C LYS A 44 1.33 15.03 -11.41
N ARG A 45 2.46 14.78 -12.08
CA ARG A 45 3.70 14.38 -11.40
C ARG A 45 4.19 15.51 -10.51
N GLU A 46 4.62 15.14 -9.31
CA GLU A 46 5.26 16.04 -8.38
C GLU A 46 6.67 15.56 -8.07
N SER A 47 7.56 16.50 -7.73
CA SER A 47 8.88 16.13 -7.23
C SER A 47 8.73 15.44 -5.88
N VAL A 48 9.47 14.36 -5.66
CA VAL A 48 9.44 13.65 -4.39
C VAL A 48 9.98 14.56 -3.28
N SER A 49 9.14 14.80 -2.28
CA SER A 49 9.49 15.62 -1.12
C SER A 49 10.36 14.86 -0.12
N LYS A 50 11.10 15.61 0.71
CA LYS A 50 11.84 15.04 1.85
C LYS A 50 10.92 14.30 2.82
N LYS A 51 9.69 14.77 3.03
CA LYS A 51 8.70 14.11 3.89
C LYS A 51 8.31 12.73 3.35
N GLN A 52 8.11 12.63 2.03
CA GLN A 52 7.83 11.35 1.37
C GLN A 52 9.00 10.37 1.52
N LEU A 53 10.25 10.83 1.33
CA LEU A 53 11.44 9.98 1.52
C LEU A 53 11.52 9.45 2.95
N VAL A 54 11.41 10.35 3.94
CA VAL A 54 11.44 9.97 5.36
C VAL A 54 10.32 8.97 5.70
N LEU A 55 9.10 9.25 5.25
CA LEU A 55 7.97 8.35 5.50
C LEU A 55 8.14 7.00 4.77
N GLY A 56 8.70 6.99 3.56
CA GLY A 56 9.02 5.77 2.82
C GLY A 56 10.02 4.88 3.57
N GLN A 57 11.08 5.47 4.12
CA GLN A 57 12.05 4.76 4.97
C GLN A 57 11.43 4.19 6.24
N LEU A 58 10.69 5.03 6.97
CA LEU A 58 10.01 4.60 8.20
C LEU A 58 9.02 3.47 7.90
N GLY A 59 8.26 3.62 6.82
CA GLY A 59 7.28 2.63 6.36
C GLY A 59 7.92 1.30 5.96
N TRP A 60 8.99 1.33 5.18
CA TRP A 60 9.71 0.12 4.79
C TRP A 60 10.36 -0.58 5.97
N LYS A 61 11.01 0.18 6.87
CA LYS A 61 11.57 -0.35 8.11
C LYS A 61 10.51 -0.97 9.01
N ALA A 62 9.35 -0.33 9.16
CA ALA A 62 8.24 -0.86 9.95
C ALA A 62 7.69 -2.17 9.35
N PHE A 63 7.51 -2.20 8.03
CA PHE A 63 7.01 -3.39 7.32
C PHE A 63 7.97 -4.59 7.39
N THR A 64 9.27 -4.34 7.38
CA THR A 64 10.32 -5.38 7.40
C THR A 64 10.81 -5.72 8.81
N ALA A 65 10.24 -5.11 9.84
CA ALA A 65 10.56 -5.40 11.22
C ALA A 65 10.17 -6.85 11.58
N GLN A 66 10.83 -7.40 12.60
CA GLN A 66 10.53 -8.76 13.06
C GLN A 66 9.14 -8.90 13.69
N THR A 67 8.59 -7.78 14.14
CA THR A 67 7.35 -7.72 14.90
C THR A 67 6.49 -6.52 14.44
N PRO A 68 5.15 -6.58 14.54
CA PRO A 68 4.26 -5.63 13.86
C PRO A 68 4.07 -4.28 14.58
N GLU A 69 4.64 -4.09 15.77
CA GLU A 69 4.44 -2.91 16.62
C GLU A 69 4.81 -1.62 15.89
N LEU A 70 5.91 -1.62 15.13
CA LEU A 70 6.31 -0.45 14.34
C LEU A 70 5.30 -0.09 13.25
N MET A 71 4.58 -1.08 12.69
CA MET A 71 3.52 -0.78 11.73
C MET A 71 2.30 -0.18 12.42
N PHE A 72 1.95 -0.67 13.61
CA PHE A 72 0.87 -0.08 14.40
C PHE A 72 1.20 1.35 14.83
N GLU A 73 2.43 1.61 15.28
CA GLU A 73 2.90 2.97 15.58
C GLU A 73 2.84 3.89 14.36
N LEU A 74 3.29 3.40 13.20
CA LEU A 74 3.24 4.15 11.94
C LEU A 74 1.80 4.53 11.56
N ALA A 75 0.84 3.63 11.74
CA ALA A 75 -0.56 3.87 11.44
C ALA A 75 -1.22 4.95 12.32
N GLN A 76 -0.58 5.32 13.43
CA GLN A 76 -1.02 6.42 14.30
C GLN A 76 -0.38 7.77 13.93
N GLN A 77 0.55 7.80 12.97
CA GLN A 77 1.20 9.01 12.50
C GLN A 77 0.48 9.62 11.30
N ASP A 78 0.84 10.85 10.95
CA ASP A 78 0.39 11.47 9.70
C ASP A 78 1.11 10.83 8.51
N THR A 79 0.39 9.97 7.77
CA THR A 79 0.90 9.35 6.55
C THR A 79 0.43 10.05 5.27
N SER A 80 -0.20 11.22 5.35
CA SER A 80 -0.92 11.85 4.22
C SER A 80 -0.09 12.13 2.98
N VAL A 81 1.23 12.33 3.14
CA VAL A 81 2.16 12.53 2.02
C VAL A 81 2.34 11.28 1.14
N LEU A 82 1.95 10.11 1.65
CA LEU A 82 1.77 8.87 0.91
C LEU A 82 0.27 8.49 1.00
N PRO A 83 -0.56 8.97 0.06
CA PRO A 83 -2.01 9.09 0.27
C PRO A 83 -2.76 7.77 0.44
N PHE A 84 -2.19 6.64 -0.01
CA PHE A 84 -2.80 5.32 0.11
C PHE A 84 -2.10 4.44 1.17
N LEU A 85 -1.22 5.02 1.98
CA LEU A 85 -0.48 4.27 2.99
C LEU A 85 -1.40 3.90 4.15
N GLN A 86 -2.15 4.84 4.71
CA GLN A 86 -3.04 4.60 5.84
C GLN A 86 -4.06 3.49 5.53
N SER A 87 -4.80 3.63 4.42
CA SER A 87 -5.78 2.63 4.00
C SER A 87 -5.13 1.27 3.71
N GLY A 88 -3.92 1.27 3.15
CA GLY A 88 -3.14 0.06 2.93
C GLY A 88 -2.73 -0.65 4.23
N LEU A 89 -2.31 0.11 5.26
CA LEU A 89 -1.97 -0.43 6.58
C LEU A 89 -3.19 -1.02 7.26
N LEU A 90 -4.30 -0.28 7.31
CA LEU A 90 -5.55 -0.78 7.90
C LEU A 90 -6.02 -2.06 7.20
N ARG A 91 -6.02 -2.08 5.87
CA ARG A 91 -6.37 -3.27 5.08
C ARG A 91 -5.44 -4.46 5.36
N LEU A 92 -4.16 -4.22 5.61
CA LEU A 92 -3.22 -5.27 6.00
C LEU A 92 -3.53 -5.81 7.40
N PHE A 93 -3.88 -4.95 8.35
CA PHE A 93 -4.20 -5.36 9.72
C PHE A 93 -5.46 -6.23 9.80
N GLU A 94 -6.39 -6.07 8.86
CA GLU A 94 -7.55 -6.97 8.71
C GLU A 94 -7.14 -8.42 8.38
N GLU A 95 -5.90 -8.69 7.94
CA GLU A 95 -5.40 -10.05 7.75
C GLU A 95 -4.82 -10.67 9.03
N PHE A 96 -4.75 -9.93 10.14
CA PHE A 96 -4.47 -10.55 11.43
C PHE A 96 -5.67 -11.37 11.92
N PRO A 97 -5.44 -12.39 12.77
CA PRO A 97 -6.52 -13.22 13.31
C PRO A 97 -7.59 -12.37 13.98
N ALA A 98 -8.83 -12.46 13.49
CA ALA A 98 -9.95 -11.74 14.06
C ALA A 98 -10.29 -12.27 15.47
N GLU A 99 -10.73 -11.37 16.35
CA GLU A 99 -11.19 -11.74 17.67
C GLU A 99 -12.39 -12.71 17.59
N GLY A 100 -12.39 -13.75 18.42
CA GLY A 100 -13.49 -14.71 18.54
C GLY A 100 -13.50 -15.87 17.54
N CYS A 101 -12.90 -15.73 16.35
CA CYS A 101 -12.85 -16.82 15.36
C CYS A 101 -11.45 -17.10 14.80
N GLY A 102 -10.50 -16.18 14.98
CA GLY A 102 -9.12 -16.32 14.49
C GLY A 102 -8.97 -16.23 12.97
N LEU A 103 -10.04 -15.98 12.24
CA LEU A 103 -10.02 -15.91 10.77
C LEU A 103 -9.40 -14.59 10.31
N THR A 104 -8.70 -14.64 9.18
CA THR A 104 -8.31 -13.43 8.46
C THR A 104 -9.50 -12.86 7.69
N ARG A 105 -9.44 -11.59 7.30
CA ARG A 105 -10.45 -10.99 6.42
C ARG A 105 -10.58 -11.73 5.08
N THR A 106 -9.49 -12.25 4.51
CA THR A 106 -9.56 -13.05 3.28
C THR A 106 -10.36 -14.33 3.52
N GLU A 107 -10.10 -15.05 4.60
CA GLU A 107 -10.82 -16.27 4.96
C GLU A 107 -12.31 -15.99 5.21
N HIS A 108 -12.62 -14.92 5.94
CA HIS A 108 -14.00 -14.47 6.15
C HIS A 108 -14.73 -14.20 4.82
N CYS A 109 -14.13 -13.41 3.92
CA CYS A 109 -14.71 -13.13 2.60
C CYS A 109 -14.98 -14.41 1.79
N ILE A 110 -14.06 -15.38 1.85
CA ILE A 110 -14.22 -16.66 1.16
C ILE A 110 -15.39 -17.44 1.75
N LEU A 111 -15.47 -17.57 3.07
CA LEU A 111 -16.55 -18.30 3.74
C LEU A 111 -17.91 -17.65 3.50
N ASP A 112 -17.99 -16.32 3.50
CA ASP A 112 -19.23 -15.60 3.19
C ASP A 112 -19.71 -15.87 1.76
N LYS A 113 -18.79 -15.90 0.78
CA LYS A 113 -19.12 -16.26 -0.60
C LYS A 113 -19.58 -17.71 -0.74
N VAL A 114 -18.91 -18.65 -0.05
CA VAL A 114 -19.32 -20.06 -0.02
C VAL A 114 -20.71 -20.20 0.59
N ARG A 115 -20.98 -19.53 1.71
CA ARG A 115 -22.31 -19.48 2.34
C ARG A 115 -23.37 -18.90 1.41
N GLY A 116 -22.99 -17.91 0.59
CA GLY A 116 -23.83 -17.35 -0.48
C GLY A 116 -24.02 -18.26 -1.71
N GLY A 117 -23.46 -19.47 -1.70
CA GLY A 117 -23.63 -20.47 -2.77
C GLY A 117 -22.58 -20.40 -3.88
N VAL A 118 -21.52 -19.62 -3.74
CA VAL A 118 -20.42 -19.59 -4.72
C VAL A 118 -19.61 -20.88 -4.60
N SER A 119 -19.63 -21.70 -5.65
CA SER A 119 -18.91 -22.98 -5.71
C SER A 119 -17.73 -22.98 -6.69
N GLN A 120 -17.64 -21.99 -7.58
CA GLN A 120 -16.51 -21.86 -8.51
C GLN A 120 -15.33 -21.17 -7.81
N LEU A 121 -14.20 -21.87 -7.71
CA LEU A 121 -12.99 -21.39 -7.04
C LEU A 121 -12.56 -19.98 -7.46
N VAL A 122 -12.55 -19.69 -8.76
CA VAL A 122 -12.13 -18.37 -9.28
C VAL A 122 -13.03 -17.23 -8.78
N ARG A 123 -14.32 -17.50 -8.53
CA ARG A 123 -15.29 -16.51 -8.04
C ARG A 123 -15.19 -16.26 -6.53
N LEU A 124 -14.45 -17.11 -5.80
CA LEU A 124 -14.18 -16.89 -4.38
C LEU A 124 -13.20 -15.72 -4.16
N PHE A 125 -12.35 -15.44 -5.15
CA PHE A 125 -11.30 -14.39 -5.09
C PHE A 125 -11.63 -13.14 -5.90
N SER A 126 -12.82 -13.06 -6.51
CA SER A 126 -13.28 -11.93 -7.32
C SER A 126 -14.02 -10.88 -6.52
#